data_AF-A0A4P8SES9-F1
#
_entry.id   AF-A0A4P8SES9-F1
#
_cell.length_a   1.000
_cell.length_b   1.000
_cell.length_c   1.000
_cell.angle_alpha   90.00
_cell.angle_beta   90.00
_cell.angle_gamma   90.00
#
_symmetry.space_group_name_H-M   'P 1'
#
loop_
_entity.id
_entity.type
_entity.pdbx_description
1 polymer ?
#
loop_
_entity_poly.entity_id
_entity_poly.type
_entity_poly.pdbx_seq_one_letter_code
_entity_poly.pdbx_strand_id
1 'polypeptide(L)'
;MANSKKTIILNEILFWKQNKLLPDHYCDFLMTLYSEGKEIDHKEEVGHKKSVMAKEKRNKLLLLTFVLLVSITLLIALFMMSELVWLVSAMVGITAIFLIVLAYRFAKKNDVIAPILQIASALLLFGLSVKISLTYFPENRIVLYALLIINCLLWLYTGFKFKLMYFTISGALGIVVLIGYQLVYL
;
A
#
# COMPACT_ATOMS: atom_id res chain seq x y z
N MET A 1 -15.85 -25.04 43.71
CA MET A 1 -14.36 -25.01 43.75
C MET A 1 -13.67 -25.97 42.75
N ALA A 2 -14.32 -27.00 42.19
CA ALA A 2 -13.67 -27.98 41.31
C ALA A 2 -13.36 -27.49 39.87
N ASN A 3 -14.07 -26.48 39.37
CA ASN A 3 -13.96 -26.05 37.96
C ASN A 3 -12.66 -25.30 37.62
N SER A 4 -12.00 -24.64 38.60
CA SER A 4 -10.79 -23.85 38.32
C SER A 4 -9.56 -24.72 38.02
N LYS A 5 -9.45 -25.90 38.64
CA LYS A 5 -8.34 -26.83 38.35
C LYS A 5 -8.48 -27.45 36.95
N LYS A 6 -9.72 -27.72 36.54
CA LYS A 6 -10.04 -28.25 35.21
C LYS A 6 -9.69 -27.27 34.09
N THR A 7 -10.00 -25.98 34.25
CA THR A 7 -9.62 -24.95 33.27
C THR A 7 -8.11 -24.72 33.18
N ILE A 8 -7.38 -24.84 34.30
CA ILE A 8 -5.91 -24.76 34.29
C ILE A 8 -5.31 -25.90 33.46
N ILE A 9 -5.76 -27.14 33.69
CA ILE A 9 -5.25 -28.33 32.97
C ILE A 9 -5.53 -28.23 31.46
N LEU A 10 -6.71 -27.74 31.06
CA LEU A 10 -7.05 -27.53 29.64
C LEU A 10 -6.15 -26.48 28.97
N ASN A 11 -5.80 -25.41 29.68
CA ASN A 11 -4.88 -24.40 29.17
C ASN A 11 -3.45 -24.94 28.98
N GLU A 12 -2.99 -25.83 29.88
CA GLU A 12 -1.70 -26.50 29.75
C GLU A 12 -1.66 -27.46 28.55
N ILE A 13 -2.73 -28.24 28.32
CA ILE A 13 -2.84 -29.13 27.16
C ILE A 13 -2.81 -28.32 25.86
N LEU A 14 -3.46 -27.15 25.81
CA LEU A 14 -3.38 -26.22 24.68
C LEU A 14 -1.95 -25.70 24.45
N PHE A 15 -1.25 -25.37 25.53
CA PHE A 15 0.15 -24.95 25.46
C PHE A 15 1.06 -26.06 24.91
N TRP A 16 0.85 -27.32 25.32
CA TRP A 16 1.58 -28.46 24.78
C TRP A 16 1.32 -28.68 23.29
N LYS A 17 0.07 -28.50 22.86
CA LYS A 17 -0.33 -28.62 21.44
C LYS A 17 0.30 -27.51 20.58
N GLN A 18 0.28 -26.26 21.04
CA GLN A 18 0.88 -25.14 20.30
C GLN A 18 2.40 -25.27 20.15
N ASN A 19 3.09 -25.79 21.18
CA ASN A 19 4.54 -25.96 21.19
C ASN A 19 5.02 -27.33 20.69
N LYS A 20 4.10 -28.19 20.20
CA LYS A 20 4.39 -29.57 19.74
C LYS A 20 5.15 -30.43 20.75
N LEU A 21 4.89 -30.22 22.04
CA LEU A 21 5.49 -31.00 23.13
C LEU A 21 4.89 -32.40 23.24
N LEU A 22 3.64 -32.56 22.78
CA LEU A 22 2.98 -33.84 22.59
C LEU A 22 2.41 -33.95 21.16
N PRO A 23 2.32 -35.17 20.60
CA PRO A 23 1.63 -35.39 19.32
C PRO A 23 0.14 -35.05 19.43
N ASP A 24 -0.41 -34.45 18.37
CA ASP A 24 -1.77 -33.86 18.36
C ASP A 24 -2.87 -34.83 18.82
N HIS A 25 -2.76 -36.11 18.45
CA HIS A 25 -3.75 -37.13 18.80
C HIS A 25 -3.89 -37.36 20.32
N TYR A 26 -2.79 -37.20 21.09
CA TYR A 26 -2.83 -37.34 22.55
C TYR A 26 -3.41 -36.10 23.23
N CYS A 27 -3.10 -34.91 22.71
CA CYS A 27 -3.70 -33.67 23.20
C CYS A 27 -5.22 -33.69 23.00
N ASP A 28 -5.70 -34.18 21.86
CA ASP A 28 -7.14 -34.26 21.54
C ASP A 28 -7.86 -35.29 22.42
N PHE A 29 -7.20 -36.42 22.73
CA PHE A 29 -7.71 -37.40 23.70
C PHE A 29 -7.85 -36.81 25.11
N LEU A 30 -6.80 -36.15 25.63
CA LEU A 30 -6.83 -35.52 26.96
C LEU A 30 -7.85 -34.39 27.03
N MET A 31 -7.94 -33.57 25.98
CA MET A 31 -8.91 -32.48 25.90
C MET A 31 -10.34 -33.00 25.99
N THR A 32 -10.65 -34.11 25.30
CA THR A 32 -11.97 -34.75 25.29
C THR A 32 -12.28 -35.40 26.63
N LEU A 33 -11.28 -36.02 27.26
CA LEU A 33 -11.43 -36.66 28.56
C LEU A 33 -11.73 -35.63 29.67
N TYR A 34 -10.96 -34.54 29.69
CA TYR A 34 -11.15 -33.47 30.68
C TYR A 34 -12.33 -32.56 30.33
N SER A 35 -12.78 -32.49 29.08
CA SER A 35 -14.00 -31.75 28.71
C SER A 35 -15.29 -32.49 29.05
N GLU A 36 -15.24 -33.78 29.43
CA GLU A 36 -16.40 -34.62 29.77
C GLU A 36 -17.50 -34.58 28.69
N GLY A 37 -17.14 -34.38 27.41
CA GLY A 37 -18.11 -34.26 26.33
C GLY A 37 -18.97 -33.00 26.35
N LYS A 38 -18.72 -32.05 27.26
CA LYS A 38 -19.16 -30.67 27.06
C LYS A 38 -18.26 -30.10 25.98
N GLU A 39 -18.80 -29.87 24.80
CA GLU A 39 -18.14 -29.04 23.81
C GLU A 39 -17.81 -27.71 24.48
N ILE A 40 -16.57 -27.59 24.92
CA ILE A 40 -16.10 -26.36 25.53
C ILE A 40 -16.04 -25.41 24.35
N ASP A 41 -16.97 -24.48 24.34
CA ASP A 41 -17.09 -23.40 23.37
C ASP A 41 -15.91 -22.43 23.52
N HIS A 42 -14.71 -22.93 23.25
CA HIS A 42 -13.47 -22.17 23.17
C HIS A 42 -13.06 -21.93 21.71
N LYS A 43 -14.01 -22.11 20.77
CA LYS A 43 -13.81 -21.77 19.36
C LYS A 43 -13.89 -20.27 19.09
N GLU A 44 -14.41 -19.44 20.01
CA GLU A 44 -14.68 -18.04 19.69
C GLU A 44 -13.50 -17.07 19.90
N GLU A 45 -12.57 -17.29 20.83
CA GLU A 45 -11.55 -16.25 21.10
C GLU A 45 -10.29 -16.34 20.21
N VAL A 46 -9.94 -17.53 19.69
CA VAL A 46 -8.77 -17.68 18.79
C VAL A 46 -9.15 -17.43 17.32
N GLY A 47 -10.42 -17.67 16.96
CA GLY A 47 -10.96 -17.39 15.63
C GLY A 47 -11.13 -15.89 15.35
N HIS A 48 -11.43 -15.08 16.37
CA HIS A 48 -11.68 -13.66 16.15
C HIS A 48 -10.40 -12.86 15.85
N LYS A 49 -9.27 -13.14 16.50
CA LYS A 49 -7.99 -12.48 16.14
C LYS A 49 -7.49 -12.88 14.75
N LYS A 50 -7.62 -14.15 14.34
CA LYS A 50 -7.23 -14.59 12.99
C LYS A 50 -8.18 -14.08 11.91
N SER A 51 -9.48 -14.04 12.16
CA SER A 51 -10.47 -13.49 11.22
C SER A 51 -10.40 -11.96 11.12
N VAL A 52 -10.13 -11.25 12.23
CA VAL A 52 -9.94 -9.79 12.23
C VAL A 52 -8.63 -9.42 11.53
N MET A 53 -7.52 -10.12 11.76
CA MET A 53 -6.27 -9.89 11.01
C MET A 53 -6.40 -10.25 9.53
N ALA A 54 -7.12 -11.33 9.18
CA ALA A 54 -7.39 -11.69 7.79
C ALA A 54 -8.32 -10.67 7.11
N LYS A 55 -9.34 -10.17 7.83
CA LYS A 55 -10.26 -9.13 7.36
C LYS A 55 -9.55 -7.78 7.21
N GLU A 56 -8.65 -7.43 8.12
CA GLU A 56 -7.82 -6.22 8.02
C GLU A 56 -6.87 -6.32 6.82
N LYS A 57 -6.17 -7.45 6.64
CA LYS A 57 -5.31 -7.68 5.47
C LYS A 57 -6.10 -7.62 4.15
N ARG A 58 -7.30 -8.19 4.11
CA ARG A 58 -8.19 -8.14 2.95
C ARG A 58 -8.69 -6.71 2.69
N ASN A 59 -9.01 -5.95 3.73
CA ASN A 59 -9.45 -4.55 3.59
C ASN A 59 -8.31 -3.65 3.11
N LYS A 60 -7.08 -3.86 3.60
CA LYS A 60 -5.87 -3.19 3.11
C LYS A 60 -5.60 -3.50 1.64
N LEU A 61 -5.75 -4.77 1.23
CA LEU A 61 -5.60 -5.17 -0.17
C LEU A 61 -6.68 -4.55 -1.06
N LEU A 62 -7.94 -4.51 -0.61
CA LEU A 62 -9.02 -3.85 -1.35
C LEU A 62 -8.77 -2.35 -1.50
N LEU A 63 -8.36 -1.66 -0.42
CA LEU A 63 -7.99 -0.25 -0.48
C LEU A 63 -6.85 -0.02 -1.48
N LEU A 64 -5.84 -0.88 -1.45
CA LEU A 64 -4.70 -0.80 -2.36
C LEU A 64 -5.13 -0.93 -3.83
N THR A 65 -5.91 -1.97 -4.14
CA THR A 65 -6.44 -2.20 -5.49
C THR A 65 -7.32 -1.04 -5.93
N PHE A 66 -8.14 -0.48 -5.03
CA PHE A 66 -8.97 0.67 -5.31
C PHE A 66 -8.15 1.91 -5.63
N VAL A 67 -7.13 2.24 -4.85
CA VAL A 67 -6.23 3.38 -5.10
C VAL A 67 -5.54 3.24 -6.45
N LEU A 68 -5.04 2.05 -6.76
CA LEU A 68 -4.36 1.79 -8.03
C LEU A 68 -5.33 1.95 -9.21
N LEU A 69 -6.52 1.36 -9.12
CA LEU A 69 -7.56 1.47 -10.14
C LEU A 69 -7.95 2.92 -10.38
N VAL A 70 -8.26 3.68 -9.32
CA VAL A 70 -8.62 5.09 -9.40
C VAL A 70 -7.51 5.92 -10.04
N SER A 71 -6.25 5.68 -9.66
CA SER A 71 -5.11 6.42 -10.21
C SER A 71 -4.95 6.16 -11.70
N ILE A 72 -5.08 4.89 -12.14
CA ILE A 72 -5.00 4.53 -13.56
C ILE A 72 -6.16 5.14 -14.34
N THR A 73 -7.39 5.03 -13.84
CA THR A 73 -8.57 5.61 -14.49
C THR A 73 -8.44 7.12 -14.66
N LEU A 74 -7.95 7.82 -13.62
CA LEU A 74 -7.71 9.27 -13.69
C LEU A 74 -6.62 9.64 -14.71
N LEU A 75 -5.54 8.87 -14.79
CA LEU A 75 -4.51 9.09 -15.82
C LEU A 75 -5.07 8.90 -17.22
N ILE A 76 -5.84 7.84 -17.45
CA ILE A 76 -6.48 7.60 -18.76
C ILE A 76 -7.42 8.76 -19.10
N ALA A 77 -8.26 9.19 -18.15
CA ALA A 77 -9.17 10.32 -18.33
C ALA A 77 -8.42 11.61 -18.66
N LEU A 78 -7.27 11.87 -18.01
CA LEU A 78 -6.44 13.05 -18.24
C LEU A 78 -5.94 13.15 -19.70
N PHE A 79 -5.59 12.01 -20.31
CA PHE A 79 -5.12 11.99 -21.70
C PHE A 79 -6.25 11.92 -22.72
N MET A 80 -7.30 11.14 -22.46
CA MET A 80 -8.41 10.90 -23.39
C MET A 80 -9.40 12.07 -23.46
N MET A 81 -9.67 12.76 -22.35
CA MET A 81 -10.65 13.87 -22.32
C MET A 81 -9.94 15.21 -22.52
N SER A 82 -9.72 15.59 -23.79
CA SER A 82 -9.13 16.89 -24.16
C SER A 82 -10.08 18.07 -23.91
N GLU A 83 -11.37 17.91 -24.19
CA GLU A 83 -12.37 19.00 -24.11
C GLU A 83 -12.57 19.52 -22.68
N LEU A 84 -12.40 18.66 -21.68
CA LEU A 84 -12.61 18.96 -20.26
C LEU A 84 -11.29 18.95 -19.48
N VAL A 85 -10.17 19.24 -20.14
CA VAL A 85 -8.83 19.11 -19.56
C VAL A 85 -8.67 19.87 -18.26
N TRP A 86 -9.27 21.07 -18.12
CA TRP A 86 -9.20 21.85 -16.88
C TRP A 86 -9.88 21.11 -15.71
N LEU A 87 -11.11 20.62 -15.90
CA LEU A 87 -11.85 19.94 -14.85
C LEU A 87 -11.16 18.64 -14.43
N VAL A 88 -10.69 17.85 -15.39
CA VAL A 88 -9.96 16.60 -15.12
C VAL A 88 -8.62 16.87 -14.45
N SER A 89 -7.88 17.91 -14.90
CA SER A 89 -6.62 18.33 -14.28
C SER A 89 -6.80 18.75 -12.82
N ALA A 90 -7.87 19.48 -12.51
CA ALA A 90 -8.20 19.88 -11.15
C ALA A 90 -8.52 18.64 -10.29
N MET A 91 -9.32 17.70 -10.79
CA MET A 91 -9.63 16.45 -10.08
C MET A 91 -8.37 15.61 -9.81
N VAL A 92 -7.47 15.49 -10.80
CA VAL A 92 -6.19 14.79 -10.66
C VAL A 92 -5.33 15.46 -9.60
N GLY A 93 -5.23 16.80 -9.62
CA GLY A 93 -4.46 17.57 -8.64
C GLY A 93 -4.99 17.40 -7.21
N ILE A 94 -6.31 17.53 -7.01
CA ILE A 94 -6.96 17.32 -5.71
C ILE A 94 -6.72 15.90 -5.21
N THR A 95 -6.89 14.90 -6.09
CA THR A 95 -6.65 13.49 -5.75
C THR A 95 -5.19 13.26 -5.35
N ALA A 96 -4.24 13.82 -6.08
CA ALA A 96 -2.82 13.69 -5.75
C ALA A 96 -2.48 14.29 -4.38
N ILE A 97 -2.99 15.49 -4.08
CA ILE A 97 -2.79 16.13 -2.76
C ILE A 97 -3.41 15.27 -1.66
N PHE A 98 -4.63 14.77 -1.87
CA PHE A 98 -5.30 13.89 -0.92
C PHE A 98 -4.47 12.62 -0.64
N LEU A 99 -3.94 11.98 -1.68
CA LEU A 99 -3.08 10.80 -1.54
C LEU A 99 -1.77 11.10 -0.80
N ILE A 100 -1.17 12.27 -1.00
CA ILE A 100 0.04 12.70 -0.25
C ILE A 100 -0.27 12.85 1.25
N VAL A 101 -1.38 13.51 1.59
CA VAL A 101 -1.80 13.67 2.99
C VAL A 101 -2.07 12.31 3.63
N LEU A 102 -2.73 11.42 2.89
CA LEU A 102 -3.03 10.06 3.34
C LEU A 102 -1.73 9.27 3.55
N ALA A 103 -0.79 9.35 2.61
CA ALA A 103 0.51 8.71 2.72
C ALA A 103 1.27 9.19 3.97
N TYR A 104 1.27 10.50 4.26
CA TYR A 104 1.91 11.03 5.45
C TYR A 104 1.26 10.52 6.75
N ARG A 105 -0.07 10.41 6.78
CA ARG A 105 -0.79 9.84 7.93
C ARG A 105 -0.50 8.34 8.14
N PHE A 106 -0.44 7.56 7.06
CA PHE A 106 -0.13 6.14 7.13
C PHE A 106 1.35 5.85 7.36
N ALA A 107 2.25 6.75 6.95
CA ALA A 107 3.69 6.64 7.21
C ALA A 107 4.00 6.63 8.72
N LYS A 108 3.24 7.38 9.54
CA LYS A 108 3.39 7.39 11.00
C LYS A 108 3.09 6.04 11.66
N LYS A 109 2.32 5.16 11.00
CA LYS A 109 1.97 3.82 11.48
C LYS A 109 2.86 2.71 10.91
N ASN A 110 3.94 3.05 10.20
CA ASN A 110 4.85 2.11 9.55
C ASN A 110 4.13 1.11 8.62
N ASP A 111 3.03 1.55 8.00
CA ASP A 111 2.18 0.71 7.16
C ASP A 111 2.73 0.62 5.73
N VAL A 112 2.72 -0.59 5.16
CA VAL A 112 3.20 -0.88 3.79
C VAL A 112 2.39 -0.17 2.70
N ILE A 113 1.26 0.43 3.06
CA ILE A 113 0.41 1.21 2.15
C ILE A 113 1.00 2.60 1.87
N ALA A 114 1.75 3.17 2.82
CA ALA A 114 2.24 4.55 2.70
C ALA A 114 3.14 4.78 1.45
N PRO A 115 4.11 3.90 1.13
CA PRO A 115 4.90 4.02 -0.09
C PRO A 115 4.06 3.96 -1.36
N ILE A 116 3.01 3.12 -1.38
CA ILE A 116 2.20 2.92 -2.58
C ILE A 116 1.31 4.15 -2.85
N LEU A 117 0.77 4.76 -1.80
CA LEU A 117 0.05 6.03 -1.90
C LEU A 117 0.97 7.16 -2.42
N GLN A 118 2.22 7.20 -1.96
CA GLN A 118 3.22 8.13 -2.46
C GLN A 118 3.51 7.92 -3.96
N ILE A 119 3.75 6.68 -4.38
CA ILE A 119 3.99 6.36 -5.80
C ILE A 119 2.79 6.75 -6.67
N ALA A 120 1.57 6.42 -6.24
CA ALA A 120 0.35 6.79 -6.96
C ALA A 120 0.22 8.32 -7.11
N SER A 121 0.45 9.07 -6.02
CA SER A 121 0.39 10.53 -6.06
C SER A 121 1.47 11.15 -6.96
N ALA A 122 2.69 10.61 -6.92
CA ALA A 122 3.81 11.05 -7.73
C ALA A 122 3.54 10.84 -9.21
N LEU A 123 2.97 9.68 -9.57
CA LEU A 123 2.62 9.36 -10.95
C LEU A 123 1.50 10.27 -11.48
N LEU A 124 0.49 10.58 -10.64
CA LEU A 124 -0.57 11.53 -10.99
C LEU A 124 -0.03 12.94 -11.23
N LEU A 125 0.85 13.43 -10.35
CA LEU A 125 1.50 14.74 -10.52
C LEU A 125 2.37 14.80 -11.77
N PHE A 126 3.10 13.73 -12.06
CA PHE A 126 3.91 13.63 -13.27
C PHE A 126 3.04 13.69 -14.53
N GLY A 127 1.98 12.89 -14.59
CA GLY A 127 1.03 12.89 -15.70
C GLY A 127 0.38 14.26 -15.90
N LEU A 128 -0.03 14.91 -14.80
CA LEU A 128 -0.57 16.27 -14.80
C LEU A 128 0.43 17.28 -15.36
N SER A 129 1.68 17.24 -14.90
CA SER A 129 2.76 18.11 -15.37
C SER A 129 3.00 17.98 -16.87
N VAL A 130 3.00 16.75 -17.40
CA VAL A 130 3.17 16.49 -18.84
C VAL A 130 1.97 17.01 -19.63
N LYS A 131 0.74 16.74 -19.17
CA LYS A 131 -0.48 17.20 -19.87
C LYS A 131 -0.54 18.73 -19.93
N ILE A 132 -0.22 19.42 -18.83
CA ILE A 132 -0.15 20.90 -18.79
C ILE A 132 0.88 21.40 -19.79
N SER A 133 2.07 20.80 -19.84
CA SER A 133 3.10 21.21 -20.81
C SER A 133 2.62 21.06 -22.26
N LEU A 134 1.97 19.96 -22.58
CA LEU A 134 1.47 19.67 -23.93
C LEU A 134 0.32 20.60 -24.34
N THR A 135 -0.57 20.96 -23.42
CA THR A 135 -1.74 21.79 -23.71
C THR A 135 -1.39 23.28 -23.81
N TYR A 136 -0.53 23.79 -22.92
CA TYR A 136 -0.22 25.23 -22.87
C TYR A 136 1.05 25.62 -23.62
N PHE A 137 2.02 24.70 -23.79
CA PHE A 137 3.30 24.97 -24.45
C PHE A 137 3.64 23.92 -25.52
N PRO A 138 2.76 23.67 -26.52
CA PRO A 138 2.93 22.59 -27.49
C PRO A 138 4.20 22.73 -28.34
N GLU A 139 4.66 23.94 -28.61
CA GLU A 139 5.83 24.18 -29.48
C GLU A 139 7.17 24.18 -28.73
N ASN A 140 7.16 24.36 -27.41
CA ASN A 140 8.39 24.57 -26.65
C ASN A 140 8.84 23.30 -25.91
N ARG A 141 9.55 22.42 -26.64
CA ARG A 141 10.08 21.15 -26.10
C ARG A 141 10.99 21.35 -24.89
N ILE A 142 11.64 22.52 -24.77
CA ILE A 142 12.52 22.86 -23.65
C ILE A 142 11.71 22.90 -22.33
N VAL A 143 10.48 23.44 -22.36
CA VAL A 143 9.60 23.50 -21.18
C VAL A 143 9.21 22.11 -20.70
N LEU A 144 8.92 21.20 -21.64
CA LEU A 144 8.60 19.81 -21.33
C LEU A 144 9.78 19.11 -20.65
N TYR A 145 10.99 19.23 -21.23
CA TYR A 145 12.19 18.64 -20.63
C TYR A 145 12.52 19.25 -19.26
N ALA A 146 12.41 20.56 -19.10
CA ALA A 146 12.61 21.22 -17.82
C ALA A 146 11.64 20.69 -16.75
N LEU A 147 10.35 20.52 -17.09
CA LEU A 147 9.36 19.95 -16.18
C LEU A 147 9.66 18.49 -15.82
N LEU A 148 10.11 17.67 -16.79
CA LEU A 148 10.51 16.29 -16.52
C LEU A 148 11.69 16.23 -15.55
N ILE A 149 12.70 17.06 -15.74
CA ILE A 149 13.86 17.16 -14.85
C ILE A 149 13.42 17.60 -13.45
N ILE A 150 12.56 18.62 -13.34
CA ILE A 150 12.02 19.09 -12.06
C ILE A 150 11.26 17.97 -11.33
N ASN A 151 10.41 17.22 -12.03
CA ASN A 151 9.71 16.07 -11.44
C ASN A 151 10.71 15.00 -10.96
N CYS A 152 11.75 14.73 -11.75
CA CYS A 152 12.79 13.76 -11.39
C CYS A 152 13.59 14.19 -10.15
N LEU A 153 13.94 15.47 -10.05
CA LEU A 153 14.61 16.04 -8.88
C LEU A 153 13.71 16.01 -7.64
N LEU A 154 12.42 16.33 -7.79
CA LEU A 154 11.43 16.19 -6.72
C LEU A 154 11.34 14.74 -6.23
N TRP A 155 11.40 13.78 -7.16
CA TRP A 155 11.40 12.36 -6.81
C TRP A 155 12.67 11.96 -6.07
N LEU A 156 13.84 12.39 -6.55
CA LEU A 156 15.11 12.10 -5.91
C LEU A 156 15.20 12.72 -4.50
N TYR A 157 14.75 13.97 -4.35
CA TYR A 157 14.71 14.66 -3.06
C TYR A 157 13.76 13.97 -2.06
N THR A 158 12.55 13.61 -2.52
CA THR A 158 11.57 12.90 -1.69
C THR A 158 12.07 11.50 -1.33
N GLY A 159 12.71 10.80 -2.27
CA GLY A 159 13.31 9.48 -2.05
C GLY A 159 14.41 9.51 -0.98
N PHE A 160 15.25 10.55 -1.02
CA PHE A 160 16.28 10.78 -0.02
C PHE A 160 15.68 11.12 1.36
N LYS A 161 14.73 12.05 1.42
CA LYS A 161 14.10 12.51 2.67
C LYS A 161 13.32 11.40 3.39
N PHE A 162 12.64 10.54 2.64
CA PHE A 162 11.82 9.46 3.20
C PHE A 162 12.51 8.08 3.17
N LYS A 163 13.81 8.01 2.79
CA LYS A 163 14.59 6.76 2.64
C LYS A 163 13.91 5.70 1.77
N LEU A 164 13.16 6.13 0.75
CA LEU A 164 12.46 5.24 -0.17
C LEU A 164 13.37 4.90 -1.35
N MET A 165 14.08 3.77 -1.26
CA MET A 165 15.04 3.34 -2.29
C MET A 165 14.45 3.33 -3.71
N TYR A 166 13.20 2.85 -3.86
CA TYR A 166 12.52 2.79 -5.16
C TYR A 166 12.35 4.17 -5.82
N PHE A 167 12.13 5.21 -5.03
CA PHE A 167 11.90 6.56 -5.55
C PHE A 167 13.21 7.22 -6.00
N THR A 168 14.29 6.98 -5.26
CA THR A 168 15.64 7.39 -5.65
C THR A 168 16.10 6.68 -6.92
N ILE A 169 15.85 5.36 -7.03
CA ILE A 169 16.19 4.59 -8.24
C ILE A 169 15.40 5.09 -9.44
N SER A 170 14.08 5.29 -9.29
CA SER A 170 13.23 5.78 -10.38
C SER A 170 13.61 7.20 -10.83
N GLY A 171 13.95 8.10 -9.90
CA GLY A 171 14.45 9.43 -10.21
C GLY A 171 15.82 9.40 -10.90
N ALA A 172 16.77 8.62 -10.40
CA ALA A 172 18.07 8.48 -11.04
C ALA A 172 17.95 7.90 -12.46
N LEU A 173 17.14 6.85 -12.63
CA LEU A 173 16.92 6.20 -13.92
C LEU A 173 16.20 7.14 -14.90
N GLY A 174 15.25 7.95 -14.43
CA GLY A 174 14.61 8.99 -15.23
C GLY A 174 15.60 10.03 -15.75
N ILE A 175 16.51 10.52 -14.90
CA ILE A 175 17.57 11.46 -15.32
C ILE A 175 18.49 10.81 -16.37
N VAL A 176 18.91 9.55 -16.15
CA VAL A 176 19.77 8.83 -17.09
C VAL A 176 19.10 8.67 -18.46
N VAL A 177 17.82 8.30 -18.49
CA VAL A 177 17.06 8.16 -19.74
C VAL A 177 16.92 9.51 -20.45
N LEU A 178 16.67 10.60 -19.71
CA LEU A 178 16.57 11.95 -20.29
C LEU A 178 17.90 12.39 -20.92
N ILE A 179 19.01 12.18 -20.21
CA ILE A 179 20.35 12.50 -20.71
C ILE A 179 20.68 11.64 -21.94
N GLY A 180 20.38 10.34 -21.89
CA GLY A 180 20.59 9.42 -23.01
C GLY A 180 19.79 9.81 -24.25
N TYR A 181 18.51 10.19 -24.07
CA TYR A 181 17.68 10.66 -25.17
C TYR A 181 18.24 11.95 -25.79
N GLN A 182 18.67 12.91 -24.95
CA GLN A 182 19.27 14.14 -25.43
C GLN A 182 20.55 13.90 -26.23
N LEU A 183 21.39 12.94 -25.82
CA LEU A 183 22.63 12.56 -26.51
C LEU A 183 22.39 11.84 -27.85
N VAL A 184 21.29 11.09 -27.98
CA VAL A 184 20.94 10.40 -29.23
C VAL A 184 20.34 11.35 -30.27
N TYR A 185 19.67 12.42 -29.83
CA TYR A 185 19.01 13.40 -30.69
C TYR A 185 19.83 14.68 -30.96
N LEU A 186 21.02 14.79 -30.37
CA LEU A 186 22.01 15.83 -30.64
C LEU A 186 22.92 15.42 -31.80
#